data_AF-A0A2V8YIZ0-F1
#
_entry.id   AF-A0A2V8YIZ0-F1
#
_cell.length_a   1.000
_cell.length_b   1.000
_cell.length_c   1.000
_cell.angle_alpha   90.00
_cell.angle_beta   90.00
_cell.angle_gamma   90.00
#
_symmetry.space_group_name_H-M   'P 1'
#
loop_
_entity.id
_entity.type
_entity.pdbx_description
1 polymer ?
#
loop_
_entity_poly.entity_id
_entity_poly.type
_entity_poly.pdbx_seq_one_letter_code
_entity_poly.pdbx_strand_id
1 'polypeptide(L)'
;MRRHVFLFVVLILALSSAPYCLAQKSPQTTFPDRFGSWVSSTPPAKVKATDQEAALLTESGIEEWLKRSYSNGSQTLTVSLQRFHDPSGAYEAYTAALDTGMEPSTVGQLTGIGHGRLVMLIGNIFVDVDQPQFATTAELREFAGIVRKSADATPLPPIRTYLPGGFTDGTQRYALGPAGFREALGGLDRAEFASLADEVGFNLGAEAMFARYQRAKENSVLVLIDYPTPQLAEQHLRHLETALSAAEKQAGTTVERKGTLLSLVLRPSSSAFGESLRNALRYETEVTWNEPTHKITDPPWVVILGRIIILTLLFMGLAVAVGAAFGGLRVVLKNLFPGKIFDRPGQMDVLQLGLSGKRINSRDFY
;
A
#
# COMPACT_ATOMS: atom_id res chain seq x y z
N MET A 1 -47.11 6.60 50.03
CA MET A 1 -46.60 7.71 49.20
C MET A 1 -45.08 7.75 49.38
N ARG A 2 -44.21 7.00 48.70
CA ARG A 2 -44.01 6.66 47.27
C ARG A 2 -43.90 7.92 46.39
N ARG A 3 -42.71 8.10 45.78
CA ARG A 3 -42.14 9.31 45.10
C ARG A 3 -41.58 10.29 46.13
N HIS A 4 -40.26 10.45 46.32
CA HIS A 4 -39.47 11.44 45.57
C HIS A 4 -37.93 11.30 45.74
N VAL A 5 -37.36 10.14 46.10
CA VAL A 5 -35.92 10.06 46.45
C VAL A 5 -34.97 9.63 45.31
N PHE A 6 -35.48 9.34 44.11
CA PHE A 6 -34.66 8.87 42.97
C PHE A 6 -34.29 9.96 41.94
N LEU A 7 -33.97 11.17 42.41
CA LEU A 7 -33.76 12.34 41.53
C LEU A 7 -32.51 13.13 41.92
N PHE A 8 -31.36 12.48 42.13
CA PHE A 8 -30.08 13.20 42.25
C PHE A 8 -28.82 12.44 41.80
N VAL A 9 -28.94 11.35 41.04
CA VAL A 9 -27.77 10.57 40.55
C VAL A 9 -27.69 10.47 39.01
N VAL A 10 -28.59 11.09 38.25
CA VAL A 10 -28.58 10.97 36.76
C VAL A 10 -27.99 12.20 36.03
N LEU A 11 -27.52 13.24 36.73
CA LEU A 11 -27.07 14.49 36.08
C LEU A 11 -25.55 14.69 35.99
N ILE A 12 -24.74 13.62 35.89
CA ILE A 12 -23.32 13.70 35.48
C ILE A 12 -22.97 12.51 34.57
N LEU A 13 -23.75 12.30 33.51
CA LEU A 13 -23.43 11.31 32.46
C LEU A 13 -24.03 11.67 31.10
N ALA A 14 -24.15 12.97 30.80
CA ALA A 14 -24.76 13.45 29.56
C ALA A 14 -23.97 14.61 28.91
N LEU A 15 -22.64 14.60 28.99
CA LEU A 15 -21.76 15.56 28.30
C LEU A 15 -20.50 14.87 27.75
N SER A 16 -20.68 13.81 26.98
CA SER A 16 -19.62 13.30 26.09
C SER A 16 -20.23 12.39 25.01
N SER A 17 -21.14 12.96 24.24
CA SER A 17 -21.44 12.48 22.89
C SER A 17 -21.42 13.68 21.96
N ALA A 18 -20.28 14.39 21.93
CA ALA A 18 -19.93 15.05 20.68
C ALA A 18 -19.79 13.89 19.68
N PRO A 19 -20.57 13.85 18.59
CA PRO A 19 -20.23 12.95 17.53
C PRO A 19 -18.82 13.35 17.14
N TYR A 20 -17.86 12.45 17.34
CA TYR A 20 -16.71 12.41 16.48
C TYR A 20 -17.33 12.25 15.09
N CYS A 21 -17.59 13.39 14.45
CA CYS A 21 -17.53 13.49 13.02
C CYS A 21 -16.10 13.02 12.76
N LEU A 22 -15.95 11.71 12.51
CA LEU A 22 -14.99 11.25 11.55
C LEU A 22 -15.21 12.22 10.41
N ALA A 23 -14.29 13.17 10.26
CA ALA A 23 -14.16 13.87 9.01
C ALA A 23 -14.06 12.71 8.01
N GLN A 24 -15.17 12.41 7.34
CA GLN A 24 -15.12 11.72 6.07
C GLN A 24 -14.13 12.58 5.33
N LYS A 25 -12.88 12.08 5.26
CA LYS A 25 -11.86 12.61 4.39
C LYS A 25 -12.57 12.55 3.06
N SER A 26 -13.15 13.68 2.63
CA SER A 26 -13.79 13.77 1.32
C SER A 26 -12.73 13.19 0.41
N PRO A 27 -13.03 12.12 -0.36
CA PRO A 27 -12.02 11.49 -1.18
C PRO A 27 -11.41 12.63 -1.96
N GLN A 28 -10.15 12.98 -1.66
CA GLN A 28 -9.48 14.03 -2.39
C GLN A 28 -9.54 13.52 -3.81
N THR A 29 -10.33 14.20 -4.64
CA THR A 29 -10.66 13.72 -5.96
C THR A 29 -9.33 13.60 -6.70
N THR A 30 -8.83 12.37 -6.80
CA THR A 30 -7.59 11.99 -7.51
C THR A 30 -7.59 12.58 -8.92
N PHE A 31 -8.80 12.79 -9.44
CA PHE A 31 -9.14 13.26 -10.75
C PHE A 31 -9.52 14.77 -10.71
N PRO A 32 -8.66 15.69 -11.20
CA PRO A 32 -8.93 17.12 -11.11
C PRO A 32 -10.14 17.56 -11.96
N ASP A 33 -10.77 18.67 -11.58
CA ASP A 33 -11.81 19.31 -12.41
C ASP A 33 -11.22 20.22 -13.50
N ARG A 34 -9.97 20.66 -13.31
CA ARG A 34 -9.24 21.53 -14.23
C ARG A 34 -7.73 21.32 -14.14
N PHE A 35 -7.04 21.60 -15.24
CA PHE A 35 -5.59 21.77 -15.30
C PHE A 35 -5.26 22.66 -16.49
N GLY A 36 -4.40 23.66 -16.32
CA GLY A 36 -4.14 24.65 -17.38
C GLY A 36 -5.43 25.26 -17.96
N SER A 37 -5.58 25.19 -19.29
CA SER A 37 -6.78 25.65 -20.01
C SER A 37 -7.93 24.61 -20.07
N TRP A 38 -7.70 23.40 -19.56
CA TRP A 38 -8.60 22.26 -19.68
C TRP A 38 -9.57 22.20 -18.51
N VAL A 39 -10.87 22.15 -18.81
CA VAL A 39 -11.94 22.09 -17.80
C VAL A 39 -12.87 20.92 -18.09
N SER A 40 -13.31 20.24 -17.04
CA SER A 40 -14.37 19.24 -17.14
C SER A 40 -15.57 19.67 -16.30
N SER A 41 -16.75 19.71 -16.92
CA SER A 41 -18.02 20.06 -16.28
C SER A 41 -18.82 18.86 -15.80
N THR A 42 -18.40 17.64 -16.16
CA THR A 42 -19.05 16.39 -15.78
C THR A 42 -18.23 15.66 -14.70
N PRO A 43 -18.88 14.92 -13.80
CA PRO A 43 -18.17 14.06 -12.86
C PRO A 43 -17.45 12.93 -13.61
N PRO A 44 -16.34 12.38 -13.06
CA PRO A 44 -15.68 11.22 -13.63
C PRO A 44 -16.64 10.02 -13.73
N ALA A 45 -16.58 9.29 -14.84
CA ALA A 45 -17.34 8.06 -15.04
C ALA A 45 -16.51 6.86 -14.58
N LYS A 46 -17.13 5.90 -13.89
CA LYS A 46 -16.50 4.62 -13.58
C LYS A 46 -16.40 3.77 -14.85
N VAL A 47 -15.24 3.17 -15.07
CA VAL A 47 -15.01 2.24 -16.19
C VAL A 47 -15.13 0.82 -15.68
N LYS A 48 -15.78 -0.04 -16.46
CA LYS A 48 -15.83 -1.48 -16.22
C LYS A 48 -14.79 -2.14 -17.12
N ALA A 49 -13.89 -2.93 -16.53
CA ALA A 49 -12.92 -3.71 -17.28
C ALA A 49 -13.61 -4.70 -18.24
N THR A 50 -12.99 -4.94 -19.39
CA THR A 50 -13.40 -6.04 -20.27
C THR A 50 -13.02 -7.38 -19.64
N ASP A 51 -13.63 -8.48 -20.11
CA ASP A 51 -13.31 -9.82 -19.60
C ASP A 51 -11.83 -10.20 -19.83
N GLN A 52 -11.20 -9.64 -20.87
CA GLN A 52 -9.78 -9.85 -21.17
C GLN A 52 -8.86 -9.13 -20.18
N GLU A 53 -9.21 -7.90 -19.77
CA GLU A 53 -8.41 -7.09 -18.84
C GLU A 53 -8.67 -7.47 -17.38
N ALA A 54 -9.84 -8.04 -17.09
CA ALA A 54 -10.31 -8.28 -15.73
C ALA A 54 -9.33 -9.13 -14.91
N ALA A 55 -8.75 -10.17 -15.50
CA ALA A 55 -7.81 -11.06 -14.81
C ALA A 55 -6.54 -10.30 -14.36
N LEU A 56 -5.89 -9.60 -15.29
CA LEU A 56 -4.71 -8.78 -15.01
C LEU A 56 -5.02 -7.70 -13.98
N LEU A 57 -6.04 -6.88 -14.20
CA LEU A 57 -6.33 -5.75 -13.33
C LEU A 57 -6.73 -6.19 -11.91
N THR A 58 -7.41 -7.33 -11.79
CA THR A 58 -7.71 -7.92 -10.47
C THR A 58 -6.45 -8.40 -9.77
N GLU A 59 -5.56 -9.10 -10.50
CA GLU A 59 -4.26 -9.57 -9.98
C GLU A 59 -3.36 -8.42 -9.55
N SER A 60 -3.30 -7.33 -10.34
CA SER A 60 -2.59 -6.10 -10.01
C SER A 60 -3.19 -5.30 -8.86
N GLY A 61 -4.37 -5.70 -8.34
CA GLY A 61 -5.01 -5.03 -7.20
C GLY A 61 -5.63 -3.68 -7.55
N ILE A 62 -6.34 -3.56 -8.69
CA ILE A 62 -7.08 -2.35 -9.04
C ILE A 62 -8.15 -2.03 -7.99
N GLU A 63 -8.19 -0.78 -7.52
CA GLU A 63 -9.19 -0.29 -6.56
C GLU A 63 -10.23 0.58 -7.24
N GLU A 64 -9.81 1.39 -8.21
CA GLU A 64 -10.69 2.34 -8.90
C GLU A 64 -10.23 2.57 -10.34
N TRP A 65 -11.18 2.62 -11.27
CA TRP A 65 -10.95 3.07 -12.65
C TRP A 65 -11.95 4.15 -13.02
N LEU A 66 -11.45 5.36 -13.23
CA LEU A 66 -12.22 6.53 -13.64
C LEU A 66 -11.80 7.01 -15.02
N LYS A 67 -12.76 7.53 -15.79
CA LYS A 67 -12.52 8.21 -17.07
C LYS A 67 -13.23 9.55 -17.06
N ARG A 68 -12.59 10.57 -17.65
CA ARG A 68 -13.17 11.91 -17.75
C ARG A 68 -12.66 12.62 -19.00
N SER A 69 -13.56 13.36 -19.63
CA SER A 69 -13.23 14.23 -20.76
C SER A 69 -13.03 15.67 -20.28
N TYR A 70 -12.04 16.34 -20.87
CA TYR A 70 -11.76 17.76 -20.64
C TYR A 70 -11.86 18.52 -21.96
N SER A 71 -12.27 19.78 -21.90
CA SER A 71 -12.27 20.69 -23.04
C SER A 71 -11.56 22.00 -22.71
N ASN A 72 -10.86 22.54 -23.70
CA ASN A 72 -10.32 23.91 -23.68
C ASN A 72 -11.17 24.90 -24.51
N GLY A 73 -12.39 24.47 -24.92
CA GLY A 73 -13.30 25.24 -25.77
C GLY A 73 -13.17 24.96 -27.27
N SER A 74 -12.06 24.39 -27.73
CA SER A 74 -11.82 24.06 -29.15
C SER A 74 -11.54 22.58 -29.39
N GLN A 75 -10.86 21.94 -28.43
CA GLN A 75 -10.47 20.54 -28.47
C GLN A 75 -11.02 19.83 -27.23
N THR A 76 -11.12 18.52 -27.34
CA THR A 76 -11.47 17.62 -26.25
C THR A 76 -10.40 16.56 -26.15
N LEU A 77 -9.91 16.30 -24.94
CA LEU A 77 -9.08 15.14 -24.65
C LEU A 77 -9.76 14.30 -23.58
N THR A 78 -9.43 13.02 -23.52
CA THR A 78 -9.98 12.13 -22.52
C THR A 78 -8.87 11.50 -21.70
N VAL A 79 -9.04 11.49 -20.39
CA VAL A 79 -8.09 10.91 -19.45
C VAL A 79 -8.76 9.74 -18.74
N SER A 80 -8.06 8.62 -18.66
CA SER A 80 -8.41 7.48 -17.82
C SER A 80 -7.38 7.39 -16.69
N LEU A 81 -7.86 7.08 -15.49
CA LEU A 81 -7.05 6.95 -14.29
C LEU A 81 -7.43 5.65 -13.59
N GLN A 82 -6.44 4.81 -13.36
CA GLN A 82 -6.55 3.57 -12.61
C GLN A 82 -5.73 3.69 -11.32
N ARG A 83 -6.38 3.55 -10.17
CA ARG A 83 -5.74 3.51 -8.85
C ARG A 83 -5.61 2.05 -8.43
N PHE A 84 -4.41 1.67 -8.00
CA PHE A 84 -4.08 0.35 -7.52
C PHE A 84 -3.78 0.39 -6.03
N HIS A 85 -3.82 -0.78 -5.39
CA HIS A 85 -3.49 -0.94 -3.99
C HIS A 85 -2.11 -0.38 -3.65
N ASP A 86 -1.12 -0.63 -4.51
CA ASP A 86 0.27 -0.20 -4.34
C ASP A 86 0.95 0.17 -5.69
N PRO A 87 2.15 0.77 -5.65
CA PRO A 87 2.91 1.10 -6.86
C PRO A 87 3.34 -0.08 -7.73
N SER A 88 3.47 -1.29 -7.18
CA SER A 88 3.84 -2.49 -7.95
C SER A 88 2.69 -2.90 -8.87
N GLY A 89 1.45 -2.89 -8.37
CA GLY A 89 0.24 -3.13 -9.17
C GLY A 89 0.05 -2.10 -10.28
N ALA A 90 0.26 -0.83 -9.97
CA ALA A 90 0.23 0.22 -10.98
C ALA A 90 1.35 0.08 -12.02
N TYR A 91 2.53 -0.40 -11.61
CA TYR A 91 3.65 -0.66 -12.50
C TYR A 91 3.38 -1.83 -13.46
N GLU A 92 2.75 -2.91 -12.98
CA GLU A 92 2.28 -4.01 -13.83
C GLU A 92 1.35 -3.50 -14.93
N ALA A 93 0.28 -2.77 -14.56
CA ALA A 93 -0.65 -2.18 -15.52
C ALA A 93 0.02 -1.20 -16.49
N TYR A 94 0.94 -0.35 -15.99
CA TYR A 94 1.70 0.58 -16.82
C TYR A 94 2.53 -0.15 -17.88
N THR A 95 3.28 -1.18 -17.48
CA THR A 95 4.14 -1.93 -18.42
C THR A 95 3.33 -2.79 -19.39
N ALA A 96 2.19 -3.34 -18.98
CA ALA A 96 1.26 -4.04 -19.87
C ALA A 96 0.68 -3.10 -20.94
N ALA A 97 0.44 -1.82 -20.59
CA ALA A 97 -0.06 -0.83 -21.52
C ALA A 97 0.99 -0.27 -22.50
N LEU A 98 2.28 -0.55 -22.27
CA LEU A 98 3.34 -0.18 -23.21
C LEU A 98 3.24 -1.05 -24.46
N ASP A 99 3.49 -0.46 -25.62
CA ASP A 99 3.56 -1.18 -26.89
C ASP A 99 4.81 -0.78 -27.68
N THR A 100 5.16 -1.61 -28.66
CA THR A 100 6.19 -1.26 -29.65
C THR A 100 5.70 -0.06 -30.47
N GLY A 101 6.42 1.05 -30.46
CA GLY A 101 5.98 2.30 -31.12
C GLY A 101 5.64 3.41 -30.12
N MET A 102 5.57 3.09 -28.83
CA MET A 102 5.71 4.07 -27.76
C MET A 102 7.17 4.39 -27.48
N GLU A 103 7.47 5.68 -27.39
CA GLU A 103 8.78 6.21 -26.98
C GLU A 103 8.67 6.93 -25.62
N PRO A 104 9.77 7.04 -24.86
CA PRO A 104 9.79 7.86 -23.66
C PRO A 104 9.37 9.30 -23.95
N SER A 105 8.44 9.84 -23.16
CA SER A 105 7.97 11.22 -23.34
C SER A 105 8.74 12.22 -22.48
N THR A 106 8.67 13.51 -22.82
CA THR A 106 9.23 14.58 -22.00
C THR A 106 8.33 14.98 -20.82
N VAL A 107 7.11 14.43 -20.70
CA VAL A 107 6.18 14.76 -19.60
C VAL A 107 6.73 14.28 -18.25
N GLY A 108 7.38 13.12 -18.20
CA GLY A 108 7.99 12.59 -16.97
C GLY A 108 8.82 11.33 -17.21
N GLN A 109 9.52 10.87 -16.17
CA GLN A 109 10.45 9.72 -16.29
C GLN A 109 9.76 8.39 -16.60
N LEU A 110 8.58 8.14 -16.04
CA LEU A 110 7.81 6.92 -16.27
C LEU A 110 6.60 7.25 -17.14
N THR A 111 6.89 7.69 -18.36
CA THR A 111 5.88 8.05 -19.35
C THR A 111 6.25 7.51 -20.73
N GLY A 112 5.26 7.00 -21.45
CA GLY A 112 5.37 6.54 -22.83
C GLY A 112 4.37 7.27 -23.72
N ILE A 113 4.79 7.71 -24.90
CA ILE A 113 3.92 8.38 -25.88
C ILE A 113 4.03 7.68 -27.23
N GLY A 114 2.89 7.41 -27.84
CA GLY A 114 2.80 6.68 -29.11
C GLY A 114 1.35 6.41 -29.46
N HIS A 115 1.06 6.14 -30.74
CA HIS A 115 -0.29 5.76 -31.19
C HIS A 115 -1.42 6.74 -30.80
N GLY A 116 -1.11 8.04 -30.63
CA GLY A 116 -2.08 9.04 -30.19
C GLY A 116 -2.50 8.90 -28.72
N ARG A 117 -1.69 8.23 -27.89
CA ARG A 117 -1.88 8.03 -26.45
C ARG A 117 -0.62 8.43 -25.69
N LEU A 118 -0.83 8.89 -24.45
CA LEU A 118 0.24 9.10 -23.47
C LEU A 118 -0.11 8.30 -22.22
N VAL A 119 0.76 7.38 -21.84
CA VAL A 119 0.67 6.63 -20.60
C VAL A 119 1.65 7.18 -19.56
N MET A 120 1.23 7.22 -18.30
CA MET A 120 2.04 7.72 -17.19
C MET A 120 1.86 6.86 -15.95
N LEU A 121 2.96 6.53 -15.29
CA LEU A 121 2.95 5.97 -13.95
C LEU A 121 3.23 7.07 -12.92
N ILE A 122 2.34 7.22 -11.96
CA ILE A 122 2.44 8.21 -10.87
C ILE A 122 2.15 7.48 -9.54
N GLY A 123 3.20 6.89 -8.94
CA GLY A 123 3.03 6.12 -7.71
C GLY A 123 2.15 4.88 -7.95
N ASN A 124 1.13 4.67 -7.12
CA ASN A 124 0.09 3.64 -7.31
C ASN A 124 -1.02 4.01 -8.31
N ILE A 125 -0.79 5.00 -9.17
CA ILE A 125 -1.77 5.46 -10.15
C ILE A 125 -1.21 5.33 -11.56
N PHE A 126 -1.92 4.60 -12.41
CA PHE A 126 -1.71 4.57 -13.85
C PHE A 126 -2.66 5.57 -14.53
N VAL A 127 -2.12 6.37 -15.44
CA VAL A 127 -2.88 7.35 -16.22
C VAL A 127 -2.68 7.07 -17.70
N ASP A 128 -3.78 7.12 -18.44
CA ASP A 128 -3.82 7.03 -19.90
C ASP A 128 -4.55 8.25 -20.46
N VAL A 129 -3.91 8.98 -21.36
CA VAL A 129 -4.43 10.19 -21.99
C VAL A 129 -4.61 9.93 -23.48
N ASP A 130 -5.87 9.94 -23.92
CA ASP A 130 -6.25 9.90 -25.31
C ASP A 130 -6.00 11.27 -25.97
N GLN A 131 -5.37 11.27 -27.14
CA GLN A 131 -5.08 12.46 -27.95
C GLN A 131 -4.23 13.52 -27.21
N PRO A 132 -3.07 13.12 -26.62
CA PRO A 132 -2.25 14.02 -25.82
C PRO A 132 -1.68 15.21 -26.63
N GLN A 133 -1.64 15.11 -27.97
CA GLN A 133 -1.15 16.17 -28.86
C GLN A 133 -1.95 17.48 -28.79
N PHE A 134 -3.16 17.44 -28.23
CA PHE A 134 -3.98 18.64 -28.03
C PHE A 134 -3.54 19.46 -26.81
N ALA A 135 -2.97 18.82 -25.79
CA ALA A 135 -2.44 19.49 -24.62
C ALA A 135 -0.95 19.76 -24.75
N THR A 136 -0.48 20.85 -24.17
CA THR A 136 0.96 21.12 -24.10
C THR A 136 1.64 20.22 -23.07
N THR A 137 2.94 19.95 -23.23
CA THR A 137 3.73 19.20 -22.24
C THR A 137 3.67 19.85 -20.85
N ALA A 138 3.58 21.18 -20.76
CA ALA A 138 3.47 21.89 -19.49
C ALA A 138 2.13 21.60 -18.78
N GLU A 139 1.02 21.62 -19.52
CA GLU A 139 -0.31 21.28 -18.99
C GLU A 139 -0.38 19.82 -18.54
N LEU A 140 0.22 18.89 -19.28
CA LEU A 140 0.27 17.47 -18.90
C LEU A 140 1.14 17.25 -17.65
N ARG A 141 2.25 18.00 -17.51
CA ARG A 141 3.05 18.01 -16.27
C ARG A 141 2.30 18.58 -15.08
N GLU A 142 1.51 19.64 -15.29
CA GLU A 142 0.64 20.20 -14.26
C GLU A 142 -0.39 19.15 -13.80
N PHE A 143 -1.07 18.49 -14.75
CA PHE A 143 -1.99 17.39 -14.46
C PHE A 143 -1.32 16.29 -13.63
N ALA A 144 -0.15 15.80 -14.08
CA ALA A 144 0.61 14.78 -13.34
C ALA A 144 1.03 15.26 -11.95
N GLY A 145 1.35 16.55 -11.79
CA GLY A 145 1.67 17.18 -10.51
C GLY A 145 0.48 17.22 -9.55
N ILE A 146 -0.75 17.40 -10.05
CA ILE A 146 -1.97 17.34 -9.23
C ILE A 146 -2.23 15.90 -8.76
N VAL A 147 -2.23 14.94 -9.69
CA VAL A 147 -2.47 13.52 -9.38
C VAL A 147 -1.48 13.00 -8.33
N ARG A 148 -0.19 13.37 -8.47
CA ARG A 148 0.90 12.96 -7.56
C ARG A 148 0.65 13.30 -6.09
N LYS A 149 -0.12 14.35 -5.78
CA LYS A 149 -0.44 14.73 -4.39
C LYS A 149 -1.27 13.68 -3.65
N SER A 150 -1.96 12.81 -4.40
CA SER A 150 -2.85 11.77 -3.87
C SER A 150 -2.35 10.34 -4.14
N ALA A 151 -1.17 10.22 -4.74
CA ALA A 151 -0.53 8.95 -5.07
C ALA A 151 0.29 8.43 -3.89
N ASP A 152 0.30 7.12 -3.68
CA ASP A 152 1.29 6.45 -2.85
C ASP A 152 2.62 6.42 -3.60
N ALA A 153 3.69 6.93 -2.98
CA ALA A 153 5.01 7.04 -3.56
C ALA A 153 5.99 5.99 -3.01
N THR A 154 5.48 4.88 -2.47
CA THR A 154 6.30 3.72 -2.09
C THR A 154 7.23 3.34 -3.26
N PRO A 155 8.49 2.98 -2.98
CA PRO A 155 9.43 2.62 -4.03
C PRO A 155 8.89 1.50 -4.90
N LEU A 156 9.11 1.65 -6.20
CA LEU A 156 8.72 0.66 -7.19
C LEU A 156 9.64 -0.58 -7.12
N PRO A 157 9.22 -1.72 -7.68
CA PRO A 157 9.95 -2.99 -7.57
C PRO A 157 11.46 -2.89 -7.93
N PRO A 158 12.37 -3.40 -7.07
CA PRO A 158 13.82 -3.36 -7.32
C PRO A 158 14.25 -4.15 -8.57
N ILE A 159 13.53 -5.24 -8.90
CA ILE A 159 13.84 -6.15 -10.02
C ILE A 159 14.04 -5.43 -11.37
N ARG A 160 13.40 -4.27 -11.53
CA ARG A 160 13.49 -3.42 -12.72
C ARG A 160 14.91 -2.95 -13.01
N THR A 161 15.71 -2.78 -11.96
CA THR A 161 17.09 -2.29 -12.06
C THR A 161 18.06 -3.36 -12.56
N TYR A 162 17.66 -4.64 -12.50
CA TYR A 162 18.49 -5.78 -12.91
C TYR A 162 18.46 -6.01 -14.42
N LEU A 163 17.48 -5.44 -15.13
CA LEU A 163 17.42 -5.49 -16.58
C LEU A 163 18.64 -4.78 -17.20
N PRO A 164 19.37 -5.43 -18.12
CA PRO A 164 20.43 -4.77 -18.86
C PRO A 164 19.86 -3.70 -19.80
N GLY A 165 20.66 -2.67 -20.09
CA GLY A 165 20.27 -1.67 -21.09
C GLY A 165 20.22 -2.22 -22.51
N GLY A 166 19.54 -1.51 -23.42
CA GLY A 166 19.48 -1.84 -24.84
C GLY A 166 18.37 -2.83 -25.22
N PHE A 167 17.34 -2.97 -24.38
CA PHE A 167 16.07 -3.55 -24.80
C PHE A 167 15.34 -2.62 -25.78
N THR A 168 14.41 -3.18 -26.56
CA THR A 168 13.51 -2.42 -27.44
C THR A 168 12.50 -1.65 -26.59
N ASP A 169 12.36 -0.35 -26.83
CA ASP A 169 11.41 0.49 -26.11
C ASP A 169 9.97 -0.05 -26.22
N GLY A 170 9.21 0.11 -25.14
CA GLY A 170 7.83 -0.37 -25.05
C GLY A 170 7.66 -1.89 -24.88
N THR A 171 8.75 -2.67 -24.83
CA THR A 171 8.70 -4.14 -24.66
C THR A 171 8.93 -4.61 -23.21
N GLN A 172 9.12 -3.67 -22.29
CA GLN A 172 9.23 -4.00 -20.88
C GLN A 172 7.87 -4.49 -20.37
N ARG A 173 7.87 -5.59 -19.62
CA ARG A 173 6.70 -6.09 -18.91
C ARG A 173 7.09 -6.45 -17.49
N TYR A 174 6.18 -6.25 -16.55
CA TYR A 174 6.31 -6.68 -15.17
C TYR A 174 5.10 -7.54 -14.83
N ALA A 175 5.31 -8.59 -14.05
CA ALA A 175 4.26 -9.50 -13.63
C ALA A 175 4.35 -9.78 -12.12
N LEU A 176 3.23 -9.54 -11.43
CA LEU A 176 3.02 -9.91 -10.03
C LEU A 176 2.41 -11.30 -9.88
N GLY A 177 1.80 -11.81 -10.95
CA GLY A 177 1.19 -13.13 -10.92
C GLY A 177 1.08 -13.83 -12.27
N PRO A 178 0.41 -15.00 -12.29
CA PRO A 178 0.26 -15.80 -13.49
C PRO A 178 -0.52 -15.10 -14.62
N ALA A 179 -1.45 -14.18 -14.33
CA ALA A 179 -2.18 -13.46 -15.38
C ALA A 179 -1.25 -12.46 -16.09
N GLY A 180 -0.51 -11.65 -15.32
CA GLY A 180 0.51 -10.73 -15.84
C GLY A 180 1.62 -11.43 -16.60
N PHE A 181 2.10 -12.58 -16.12
CA PHE A 181 3.14 -13.36 -16.81
C PHE A 181 2.70 -13.83 -18.20
N ARG A 182 1.45 -14.30 -18.32
CA ARG A 182 0.90 -14.76 -19.60
C ARG A 182 0.61 -13.60 -20.55
N GLU A 183 0.10 -12.49 -20.04
CA GLU A 183 -0.09 -11.26 -20.81
C GLU A 183 1.27 -10.78 -21.37
N ALA A 184 2.28 -10.69 -20.50
CA ALA A 184 3.62 -10.25 -20.86
C ALA A 184 4.22 -11.08 -22.00
N LEU A 185 4.12 -12.42 -21.91
CA LEU A 185 4.59 -13.30 -22.97
C LEU A 185 3.76 -13.20 -24.25
N GLY A 186 2.45 -13.01 -24.14
CA GLY A 186 1.57 -12.75 -25.27
C GLY A 186 1.98 -11.49 -26.04
N GLY A 187 2.17 -10.38 -25.33
CA GLY A 187 2.64 -9.11 -25.90
C GLY A 187 4.08 -9.14 -26.46
N LEU A 188 4.86 -10.16 -26.12
CA LEU A 188 6.23 -10.36 -26.59
C LEU A 188 6.36 -11.45 -27.67
N ASP A 189 5.25 -11.91 -28.23
CA ASP A 189 5.18 -13.01 -29.22
C ASP A 189 5.90 -14.27 -28.71
N ARG A 190 5.68 -14.60 -27.44
CA ARG A 190 6.25 -15.75 -26.73
C ARG A 190 5.18 -16.54 -25.99
N ALA A 191 3.94 -16.52 -26.48
CA ALA A 191 2.81 -17.20 -25.87
C ALA A 191 3.02 -18.72 -25.73
N GLU A 192 3.94 -19.33 -26.50
CA GLU A 192 4.31 -20.73 -26.32
C GLU A 192 4.91 -21.03 -24.92
N PHE A 193 5.48 -20.03 -24.24
CA PHE A 193 6.03 -20.15 -22.88
C PHE A 193 5.01 -19.84 -21.79
N ALA A 194 3.74 -19.59 -22.12
CA ALA A 194 2.72 -19.15 -21.17
C ALA A 194 2.45 -20.17 -20.04
N SER A 195 2.70 -21.45 -20.27
CA SER A 195 2.59 -22.51 -19.26
C SER A 195 3.64 -22.40 -18.15
N LEU A 196 4.77 -21.72 -18.39
CA LEU A 196 5.79 -21.52 -17.35
C LEU A 196 5.26 -20.70 -16.17
N ALA A 197 4.20 -19.91 -16.36
CA ALA A 197 3.55 -19.14 -15.30
C ALA A 197 3.22 -19.98 -14.06
N ASP A 198 2.86 -21.25 -14.25
CA ASP A 198 2.47 -22.16 -13.17
C ASP A 198 3.68 -22.65 -12.35
N GLU A 199 4.89 -22.54 -12.90
CA GLU A 199 6.14 -22.98 -12.29
C GLU A 199 6.96 -21.83 -11.67
N VAL A 200 6.57 -20.57 -11.92
CA VAL A 200 7.28 -19.38 -11.41
C VAL A 200 7.20 -19.29 -9.89
N GLY A 201 6.09 -19.69 -9.27
CA GLY A 201 5.90 -19.58 -7.82
C GLY A 201 5.43 -18.20 -7.33
N PHE A 202 4.59 -17.51 -8.10
CA PHE A 202 4.01 -16.21 -7.73
C PHE A 202 3.32 -16.19 -6.37
N ASN A 203 2.68 -17.29 -5.99
CA ASN A 203 2.06 -17.47 -4.68
C ASN A 203 3.06 -17.47 -3.50
N LEU A 204 4.36 -17.60 -3.78
CA LEU A 204 5.45 -17.54 -2.81
C LEU A 204 6.19 -16.19 -2.85
N GLY A 205 5.63 -15.18 -3.53
CA GLY A 205 6.19 -13.84 -3.62
C GLY A 205 7.26 -13.67 -4.70
N ALA A 206 7.29 -14.55 -5.70
CA ALA A 206 8.12 -14.34 -6.88
C ALA A 206 7.55 -13.19 -7.73
N GLU A 207 8.42 -12.37 -8.31
CA GLU A 207 8.04 -11.32 -9.25
C GLU A 207 8.82 -11.50 -10.55
N ALA A 208 8.22 -11.16 -11.69
CA ALA A 208 8.88 -11.32 -12.98
C ALA A 208 8.97 -10.02 -13.78
N MET A 209 10.08 -9.84 -14.50
CA MET A 209 10.34 -8.71 -15.38
C MET A 209 10.83 -9.21 -16.73
N PHE A 210 10.32 -8.64 -17.81
CA PHE A 210 10.59 -9.08 -19.18
C PHE A 210 11.08 -7.90 -20.01
N ALA A 211 11.90 -8.18 -21.01
CA ALA A 211 12.18 -7.23 -22.08
C ALA A 211 12.63 -7.95 -23.36
N ARG A 212 12.30 -7.36 -24.53
CA ARG A 212 12.83 -7.82 -25.82
C ARG A 212 14.15 -7.14 -26.10
N TYR A 213 15.12 -7.92 -26.57
CA TYR A 213 16.40 -7.41 -27.05
C TYR A 213 16.53 -7.72 -28.53
N GLN A 214 16.90 -6.71 -29.32
CA GLN A 214 17.14 -6.86 -30.75
C GLN A 214 18.42 -6.09 -31.14
N ARG A 215 19.37 -6.80 -31.74
CA ARG A 215 20.61 -6.23 -32.28
C ARG A 215 20.87 -6.79 -33.67
N ALA A 216 20.68 -5.97 -34.70
CA ALA A 216 20.83 -6.38 -36.10
C ALA A 216 19.99 -7.64 -36.44
N LYS A 217 20.64 -8.80 -36.60
CA LYS A 217 19.99 -10.09 -36.89
C LYS A 217 19.73 -10.93 -35.63
N GLU A 218 20.19 -10.48 -34.47
CA GLU A 218 20.02 -11.17 -33.19
C GLU A 218 18.78 -10.64 -32.46
N ASN A 219 17.99 -11.56 -31.91
CA ASN A 219 16.86 -11.26 -31.07
C ASN A 219 16.72 -12.30 -29.95
N SER A 220 16.13 -11.87 -28.83
CA SER A 220 15.70 -12.73 -27.73
C SER A 220 14.75 -11.99 -26.80
N VAL A 221 14.03 -12.72 -25.96
CA VAL A 221 13.31 -12.16 -24.81
C VAL A 221 14.02 -12.63 -23.55
N LEU A 222 14.41 -11.68 -22.71
CA LEU A 222 14.95 -11.96 -21.39
C LEU A 222 13.81 -11.89 -20.37
N VAL A 223 13.70 -12.92 -19.54
CA VAL A 223 12.82 -12.93 -18.36
C VAL A 223 13.69 -13.02 -17.13
N LEU A 224 13.47 -12.11 -16.21
CA LEU A 224 14.04 -12.12 -14.88
C LEU A 224 12.94 -12.51 -13.90
N ILE A 225 13.27 -13.37 -12.94
CA ILE A 225 12.35 -13.74 -11.87
C ILE A 225 13.11 -13.57 -10.55
N ASP A 226 12.66 -12.65 -9.71
CA ASP A 226 13.25 -12.44 -8.38
C ASP A 226 12.44 -13.16 -7.33
N TYR A 227 13.13 -13.79 -6.39
CA TYR A 227 12.53 -14.59 -5.32
C TYR A 227 12.86 -14.01 -3.95
N PRO A 228 11.98 -14.17 -2.95
CA PRO A 228 12.27 -13.68 -1.60
C PRO A 228 13.50 -14.33 -0.95
N THR A 229 13.88 -15.55 -1.36
CA THR A 229 15.04 -16.26 -0.82
C THR A 229 15.82 -17.03 -1.90
N PRO A 230 17.15 -17.20 -1.74
CA PRO A 230 17.94 -18.01 -2.65
C PRO A 230 17.51 -19.49 -2.72
N GLN A 231 16.93 -20.02 -1.65
CA GLN A 231 16.43 -21.39 -1.58
C GLN A 231 15.20 -21.58 -2.48
N LEU A 232 14.27 -20.61 -2.48
CA LEU A 232 13.14 -20.60 -3.40
C LEU A 232 13.62 -20.48 -4.85
N ALA A 233 14.59 -19.60 -5.13
CA ALA A 233 15.16 -19.48 -6.46
C ALA A 233 15.79 -20.80 -6.95
N GLU A 234 16.55 -21.51 -6.11
CA GLU A 234 17.12 -22.82 -6.44
C GLU A 234 16.05 -23.90 -6.68
N GLN A 235 14.97 -23.89 -5.90
CA GLN A 235 13.85 -24.81 -6.09
C GLN A 235 13.17 -24.57 -7.43
N HIS A 236 12.79 -23.32 -7.72
CA HIS A 236 12.07 -22.96 -8.94
C HIS A 236 12.94 -23.02 -10.20
N LEU A 237 14.27 -22.90 -10.08
CA LEU A 237 15.20 -23.22 -11.16
C LEU A 237 14.92 -24.62 -11.71
N ARG A 238 14.86 -25.63 -10.83
CA ARG A 238 14.63 -27.03 -11.24
C ARG A 238 13.26 -27.25 -11.84
N HIS A 239 12.24 -26.56 -11.32
CA HIS A 239 10.88 -26.63 -11.85
C HIS A 239 10.82 -26.10 -13.27
N LEU A 240 11.39 -24.91 -13.50
CA LEU A 240 11.46 -24.29 -14.83
C LEU A 240 12.31 -25.12 -15.80
N GLU A 241 13.45 -25.65 -15.37
CA GLU A 241 14.26 -26.56 -16.19
C GLU A 241 13.50 -27.82 -16.59
N THR A 242 12.64 -28.35 -15.72
CA THR A 242 11.82 -29.53 -15.99
C THR A 242 10.66 -29.21 -16.92
N ALA A 243 10.05 -28.04 -16.75
CA ALA A 243 8.91 -27.59 -17.55
C ALA A 243 9.29 -27.21 -18.99
N LEU A 244 10.54 -26.80 -19.22
CA LEU A 244 11.06 -26.56 -20.57
C LEU A 244 11.12 -27.87 -21.37
N SER A 245 10.40 -27.89 -22.49
CA SER A 245 10.38 -28.97 -23.46
C SER A 245 11.74 -29.17 -24.14
N ALA A 246 11.94 -30.35 -24.71
CA ALA A 246 13.16 -30.64 -25.48
C ALA A 246 13.33 -29.69 -26.66
N ALA A 247 12.24 -29.28 -27.33
CA ALA A 247 12.27 -28.36 -28.45
C ALA A 247 12.71 -26.95 -28.03
N GLU A 248 12.26 -26.46 -26.87
CA GLU A 248 12.67 -25.15 -26.34
C GLU A 248 14.14 -25.13 -25.92
N LYS A 249 14.61 -26.20 -25.27
CA LYS A 249 16.03 -26.38 -24.95
C LYS A 249 16.89 -26.43 -26.21
N GLN A 250 16.45 -27.16 -27.24
CA GLN A 250 17.12 -27.19 -28.55
C GLN A 250 17.11 -25.84 -29.26
N ALA A 251 16.07 -25.03 -29.06
CA ALA A 251 16.00 -23.64 -29.54
C ALA A 251 16.89 -22.67 -28.73
N GLY A 252 17.70 -23.18 -27.82
CA GLY A 252 18.66 -22.40 -27.02
C GLY A 252 18.04 -21.70 -25.81
N THR A 253 16.78 -22.00 -25.45
CA THR A 253 16.18 -21.47 -24.22
C THR A 253 16.88 -22.08 -23.00
N THR A 254 17.42 -21.22 -22.15
CA THR A 254 18.12 -21.62 -20.92
C THR A 254 17.59 -20.85 -19.73
N VAL A 255 17.79 -21.39 -18.53
CA VAL A 255 17.51 -20.75 -17.25
C VAL A 255 18.75 -20.86 -16.37
N GLU A 256 19.13 -19.78 -15.69
CA GLU A 256 20.25 -19.79 -14.73
C GLU A 256 19.95 -18.92 -13.53
N ARG A 257 20.59 -19.25 -12.41
CA ARG A 257 20.42 -18.57 -11.13
C ARG A 257 21.63 -17.72 -10.77
N LYS A 258 21.36 -16.53 -10.24
CA LYS A 258 22.34 -15.65 -9.58
C LYS A 258 21.73 -15.09 -8.29
N GLY A 259 22.07 -15.70 -7.15
CA GLY A 259 21.49 -15.33 -5.85
C GLY A 259 20.00 -15.68 -5.76
N THR A 260 19.16 -14.67 -5.55
CA THR A 260 17.69 -14.76 -5.57
C THR A 260 17.10 -14.64 -6.98
N LEU A 261 17.88 -14.21 -7.96
CA LEU A 261 17.40 -13.93 -9.31
C LEU A 261 17.57 -15.16 -10.21
N LEU A 262 16.51 -15.53 -10.91
CA LEU A 262 16.57 -16.41 -12.09
C LEU A 262 16.52 -15.58 -13.36
N SER A 263 17.26 -16.01 -14.36
CA SER A 263 17.30 -15.39 -15.68
C SER A 263 17.02 -16.44 -16.75
N LEU A 264 15.95 -16.23 -17.50
CA LEU A 264 15.56 -17.07 -18.62
C LEU A 264 15.80 -16.30 -19.90
N VAL A 265 16.55 -16.89 -20.83
CA VAL A 265 16.77 -16.32 -22.15
C VAL A 265 15.94 -17.14 -23.13
N LEU A 266 14.85 -16.57 -23.62
CA LEU A 266 13.88 -17.27 -24.46
C LEU A 266 14.30 -17.20 -25.93
N ARG A 267 14.55 -18.38 -26.52
CA ARG A 267 14.87 -18.58 -27.94
C ARG A 267 15.85 -17.54 -28.49
N PRO A 268 17.06 -17.44 -27.92
CA PRO A 268 18.04 -16.50 -28.44
C PRO A 268 18.43 -16.89 -29.87
N SER A 269 18.67 -15.89 -30.72
CA SER A 269 19.10 -16.13 -32.11
C SER A 269 20.45 -16.85 -32.22
N SER A 270 21.29 -16.74 -31.18
CA SER A 270 22.57 -17.45 -31.05
C SER A 270 22.85 -17.72 -29.57
N SER A 271 23.60 -18.79 -29.26
CA SER A 271 24.03 -19.06 -27.88
C SER A 271 24.91 -17.91 -27.33
N ALA A 272 25.77 -17.34 -28.18
CA ALA A 272 26.61 -16.19 -27.82
C ALA A 272 25.80 -14.95 -27.44
N PHE A 273 24.69 -14.69 -28.14
CA PHE A 273 23.79 -13.58 -27.80
C PHE A 273 23.13 -13.79 -26.43
N GLY A 274 22.66 -15.01 -26.15
CA GLY A 274 22.07 -15.36 -24.86
C GLY A 274 23.05 -15.18 -23.69
N GLU A 275 24.28 -15.68 -23.86
CA GLU A 275 25.38 -15.47 -22.91
C GLU A 275 25.69 -13.98 -22.70
N SER A 276 25.69 -13.17 -23.78
CA SER A 276 25.95 -11.74 -23.68
C SER A 276 24.88 -11.01 -22.84
N LEU A 277 23.60 -11.42 -22.95
CA LEU A 277 22.51 -10.85 -22.16
C LEU A 277 22.65 -11.22 -20.68
N ARG A 278 23.01 -12.47 -20.37
CA ARG A 278 23.26 -12.95 -19.00
C ARG A 278 24.41 -12.21 -18.33
N ASN A 279 25.52 -12.03 -19.06
CA ASN A 279 26.69 -11.32 -18.56
C ASN A 279 26.43 -9.83 -18.34
N ALA A 280 25.46 -9.25 -19.03
CA ALA A 280 25.05 -7.85 -18.86
C ALA A 280 24.12 -7.61 -17.66
N LEU A 281 23.61 -8.67 -17.00
CA LEU A 281 22.67 -8.54 -15.88
C LEU A 281 23.31 -7.80 -14.70
N ARG A 282 22.63 -6.75 -14.25
CA ARG A 282 23.07 -5.90 -13.14
C ARG A 282 22.53 -6.39 -11.80
N TYR A 283 22.77 -7.66 -11.49
CA TYR A 283 22.48 -8.18 -10.14
C TYR A 283 23.59 -7.71 -9.20
N GLU A 284 23.42 -6.51 -8.67
CA GLU A 284 24.14 -6.04 -7.50
C GLU A 284 23.23 -6.29 -6.30
N THR A 285 23.75 -7.00 -5.30
CA THR A 285 23.06 -7.08 -4.02
C THR A 285 23.17 -5.70 -3.39
N GLU A 286 22.17 -4.86 -3.63
CA GLU A 286 22.04 -3.62 -2.88
C GLU A 286 21.78 -4.05 -1.44
N VAL A 287 22.85 -4.11 -0.63
CA VAL A 287 22.77 -4.27 0.81
C VAL A 287 22.16 -2.96 1.30
N THR A 288 20.85 -2.84 1.14
CA THR A 288 20.07 -1.80 1.79
C THR A 288 20.15 -2.14 3.26
N TRP A 289 21.05 -1.45 3.96
CA TRP A 289 20.95 -1.32 5.40
C TRP A 289 19.58 -0.69 5.64
N ASN A 290 18.58 -1.53 5.96
CA ASN A 290 17.29 -1.14 6.47
C ASN A 290 17.52 -0.52 7.86
N GLU A 291 18.18 0.62 7.92
CA GLU A 291 18.00 1.51 9.05
C GLU A 291 16.54 1.96 9.01
N PRO A 292 15.78 1.84 10.12
CA PRO A 292 14.49 2.47 10.24
C PRO A 292 14.70 3.98 10.14
N THR A 293 14.64 4.52 8.93
CA THR A 293 14.61 5.96 8.71
C THR A 293 13.31 6.46 9.33
N HIS A 294 13.41 6.97 10.56
CA HIS A 294 12.35 7.74 11.18
C HIS A 294 12.01 8.88 10.23
N LYS A 295 10.82 8.85 9.64
CA LYS A 295 10.33 9.97 8.84
C LYS A 295 10.18 11.15 9.80
N ILE A 296 10.71 12.30 9.43
CA ILE A 296 10.67 13.57 10.20
C ILE A 296 9.22 14.01 10.56
N THR A 297 8.20 13.34 10.00
CA THR A 297 6.80 13.50 10.36
C THR A 297 6.37 12.81 11.66
N ASP A 298 7.18 11.91 12.23
CA ASP A 298 6.91 11.40 13.57
C ASP A 298 7.15 12.53 14.58
N PRO A 299 6.18 12.82 15.49
CA PRO A 299 6.38 13.84 16.49
C PRO A 299 7.66 13.51 17.27
N PRO A 300 8.57 14.48 17.48
CA PRO A 300 9.82 14.25 18.20
C PRO A 300 9.55 13.47 19.49
N TRP A 301 10.42 12.54 19.85
CA TRP A 301 10.24 11.71 21.05
C TRP A 301 9.93 12.55 22.31
N VAL A 302 10.44 13.78 22.37
CA VAL A 302 10.16 14.78 23.41
C VAL A 302 8.68 15.19 23.46
N VAL A 303 8.01 15.33 22.31
CA VAL A 303 6.57 15.62 22.21
C VAL A 303 5.75 14.43 22.67
N ILE A 304 6.16 13.20 22.33
CA ILE A 304 5.51 11.97 22.80
C ILE A 304 5.64 11.86 24.32
N LEU A 305 6.84 12.05 24.86
CA LEU A 305 7.10 12.02 26.30
C LEU A 305 6.34 13.12 27.05
N GLY A 306 6.29 14.34 26.49
CA GLY A 306 5.51 15.45 27.03
C GLY A 306 4.01 15.14 27.09
N ARG A 307 3.45 14.52 26.04
CA ARG A 307 2.04 14.08 26.04
C ARG A 307 1.75 13.05 27.12
N ILE A 308 2.64 12.08 27.31
CA ILE A 308 2.51 11.06 28.36
C ILE A 308 2.48 11.74 29.74
N ILE A 309 3.46 12.59 30.06
CA ILE A 309 3.54 13.27 31.36
C ILE A 309 2.29 14.12 31.62
N ILE A 310 1.83 14.89 30.63
CA ILE A 310 0.62 15.73 30.76
C ILE A 310 -0.62 14.87 31.02
N LEU A 311 -0.80 13.78 30.26
CA LEU A 311 -1.93 12.86 30.45
C LEU A 311 -1.87 12.18 31.83
N THR A 312 -0.69 11.75 32.27
CA THR A 312 -0.52 11.14 33.59
C THR A 312 -0.84 12.11 34.72
N LEU A 313 -0.37 13.37 34.63
CA LEU A 313 -0.69 14.40 35.62
C LEU A 313 -2.18 14.74 35.64
N LEU A 314 -2.84 14.79 34.47
CA LEU A 314 -4.28 14.97 34.37
C LEU A 314 -5.04 13.83 35.06
N PHE A 315 -4.65 12.57 34.80
CA PHE A 315 -5.25 11.40 35.43
C PHE A 315 -5.04 11.39 36.95
N MET A 316 -3.84 11.76 37.41
CA MET A 316 -3.54 11.87 38.84
C MET A 316 -4.40 12.95 39.51
N GLY A 317 -4.54 14.11 38.86
CA GLY A 317 -5.41 15.19 39.33
C GLY A 317 -6.87 14.76 39.44
N LEU A 318 -7.38 14.05 38.43
CA LEU A 318 -8.75 13.50 38.45
C LEU A 318 -8.92 12.47 39.57
N ALA A 319 -7.96 11.57 39.77
CA ALA A 319 -8.01 10.57 40.84
C ALA A 319 -8.05 11.23 42.23
N VAL A 320 -7.25 12.28 42.45
CA VAL A 320 -7.27 13.05 43.70
C VAL A 320 -8.61 13.75 43.89
N ALA A 321 -9.15 14.39 42.85
CA ALA A 321 -10.45 15.07 42.93
C ALA A 321 -11.59 14.10 43.27
N VAL A 322 -11.63 12.93 42.62
CA VAL A 322 -12.62 11.87 42.90
C VAL A 322 -12.44 11.32 44.32
N GLY A 323 -11.20 11.06 44.75
CA GLY A 323 -10.90 10.61 46.11
C GLY A 323 -11.33 11.62 47.18
N ALA A 324 -11.06 12.91 46.96
CA ALA A 324 -11.49 13.98 47.84
C ALA A 324 -13.02 14.13 47.86
N ALA A 325 -13.69 14.04 46.71
CA ALA A 325 -15.15 14.07 46.64
C ALA A 325 -15.78 12.89 47.39
N PHE A 326 -15.24 11.69 47.23
CA PHE A 326 -15.71 10.50 47.96
C PHE A 326 -15.47 10.62 49.47
N GLY A 327 -14.29 11.10 49.88
CA GLY A 327 -13.96 11.36 51.28
C GLY A 327 -14.86 12.44 51.90
N GLY A 328 -15.09 13.54 51.18
CA GLY A 328 -15.99 14.61 51.59
C GLY A 328 -17.43 14.14 51.74
N LEU A 329 -17.93 13.39 50.75
CA LEU A 329 -19.26 12.78 50.83
C LEU A 329 -19.39 11.86 52.05
N ARG A 330 -18.36 11.06 52.34
CA ARG A 330 -18.32 10.19 53.54
C ARG A 330 -18.44 11.01 54.84
N VAL A 331 -17.71 12.12 54.95
CA VAL A 331 -17.74 13.00 56.14
C VAL A 331 -19.10 13.68 56.29
N VAL A 332 -19.66 14.21 55.20
CA VAL A 332 -20.99 14.84 55.21
C VAL A 332 -22.09 13.84 55.60
N LEU A 333 -22.05 12.63 55.03
CA LEU A 333 -22.99 11.56 55.39
C LEU A 333 -22.87 11.15 56.86
N LYS A 334 -21.64 11.12 57.42
CA LYS A 334 -21.43 10.83 58.84
C LYS A 334 -21.98 11.94 59.75
N ASN A 335 -21.87 13.21 59.35
CA ASN A 335 -22.40 14.33 60.11
C ASN A 335 -23.94 14.41 60.05
N LEU A 336 -24.54 14.17 58.88
CA LEU A 336 -25.99 14.26 58.69
C LEU A 336 -26.76 13.01 59.16
N PHE A 337 -26.15 11.82 59.12
CA PHE A 337 -26.77 10.56 59.54
C PHE A 337 -25.87 9.75 60.49
N PRO A 338 -25.60 10.25 61.72
CA PRO A 338 -24.80 9.52 62.69
C PRO A 338 -25.45 8.17 63.04
N GLY A 339 -24.68 7.09 62.97
CA GLY A 339 -25.08 5.74 63.42
C GLY A 339 -25.91 4.88 62.46
N LYS A 340 -26.26 5.35 61.25
CA LYS A 340 -27.14 4.58 60.33
C LYS A 340 -26.44 3.88 59.17
N ILE A 341 -25.35 4.45 58.63
CA ILE A 341 -24.74 3.99 57.37
C ILE A 341 -23.37 3.33 57.59
N PHE A 342 -22.42 4.00 58.24
CA PHE A 342 -21.04 3.49 58.42
C PHE A 342 -20.70 3.05 59.86
N ASP A 343 -21.31 3.66 60.88
CA ASP A 343 -21.02 3.40 62.30
C ASP A 343 -22.22 2.69 62.97
N ARG A 344 -22.62 1.51 62.47
CA ARG A 344 -23.68 0.72 63.12
C ARG A 344 -23.12 0.01 64.35
N PRO A 345 -23.64 0.26 65.57
CA PRO A 345 -23.10 -0.34 66.79
C PRO A 345 -23.22 -1.87 66.84
N GLY A 346 -24.00 -2.50 65.95
CA GLY A 346 -24.12 -3.95 65.84
C GLY A 346 -23.13 -4.63 64.90
N GLN A 347 -22.17 -3.91 64.29
CA GLN A 347 -21.18 -4.47 63.36
C GLN A 347 -19.72 -4.23 63.78
N MET A 348 -19.49 -3.61 64.95
CA MET A 348 -18.16 -3.47 65.54
C MET A 348 -17.89 -4.68 66.46
N ASP A 349 -17.58 -5.83 65.86
CA ASP A 349 -17.09 -6.98 66.63
C ASP A 349 -15.60 -6.78 66.92
N VAL A 350 -15.30 -6.41 68.17
CA VAL A 350 -13.94 -6.41 68.70
C VAL A 350 -13.61 -7.85 69.08
N LEU A 351 -12.75 -8.51 68.31
CA LEU A 351 -12.21 -9.83 68.65
C LEU A 351 -11.30 -9.69 69.89
N GLN A 352 -11.87 -9.93 71.08
CA GLN A 352 -11.13 -9.91 72.33
C GLN A 352 -10.48 -11.28 72.54
N LEU A 353 -9.14 -11.38 72.42
CA LEU A 353 -8.42 -12.54 72.95
C LEU A 353 -8.55 -12.52 74.48
N GLY A 354 -9.25 -13.51 75.03
CA GLY A 354 -9.67 -13.61 76.42
C GLY A 354 -8.51 -13.78 77.41
N LEU A 355 -7.71 -12.72 77.61
CA LEU A 355 -6.60 -12.68 78.56
C LEU A 355 -6.91 -11.87 79.82
N SER A 356 -8.14 -11.33 79.97
CA SER A 356 -8.58 -10.64 81.19
C SER A 356 -10.10 -10.70 81.36
N GLY A 357 -10.58 -10.97 82.59
CA GLY A 357 -11.98 -11.20 82.94
C GLY A 357 -12.88 -9.95 82.99
N LYS A 358 -12.43 -8.82 82.46
CA LYS A 358 -13.23 -7.58 82.37
C LYS A 358 -13.60 -7.32 80.91
N ARG A 359 -14.90 -7.21 80.60
CA ARG A 359 -15.34 -6.76 79.26
C ARG A 359 -14.88 -5.31 79.06
N ILE A 360 -14.13 -5.06 78.00
CA ILE A 360 -13.72 -3.70 77.63
C ILE A 360 -14.90 -3.03 76.91
N ASN A 361 -15.26 -1.82 77.34
CA ASN A 361 -16.29 -1.04 76.68
C ASN A 361 -15.68 -0.34 75.46
N SER A 362 -16.25 -0.53 74.27
CA SER A 362 -15.76 0.08 73.03
C SER A 362 -15.85 1.62 73.03
N ARG A 363 -16.52 2.22 74.02
CA ARG A 363 -16.55 3.67 74.26
C ARG A 363 -15.30 4.22 74.97
N ASP A 364 -14.43 3.38 75.51
CA ASP A 364 -13.23 3.85 76.22
C ASP A 364 -12.07 4.23 75.27
N PHE A 365 -12.20 3.93 73.97
CA PHE A 365 -11.17 4.18 72.94
C PHE A 365 -11.38 5.47 72.13
N TYR A 366 -12.39 6.27 72.46
CA TYR A 366 -12.71 7.53 71.78
C TYR A 366 -12.79 8.69 72.75
#